data_AF-A0A2U3L3A6-F1
#
_entry.id   AF-A0A2U3L3A6-F1
#
_cell.length_a   1.000
_cell.length_b   1.000
_cell.length_c   1.000
_cell.angle_alpha   90.00
_cell.angle_beta   90.00
_cell.angle_gamma   90.00
#
_symmetry.space_group_name_H-M   'P 1'
#
loop_
_entity.id
_entity.type
_entity.pdbx_description
1 polymer ?
#
loop_
_entity_poly.entity_id
_entity_poly.type
_entity_poly.pdbx_seq_one_letter_code
_entity_poly.pdbx_strand_id
1 'polypeptide(L)'
;MTKLFEFLNRQMPSDFSFEEEDKGFLTVLNEHSEIKTLLERRHLYPETLTINGVNPIFHVLIEGIIENQLHSQADVQEVYTKLQKEENLTPHAARACIANVFLHDYYKVLSEHKPFDQESFVRRLSLIGTDISNIGRNDHCPCGSGAKYKRCCSLYAEAFIVSPLAGRIDLGYGAYFFETPKNILDPLNPIFQLEARNHIAMYMDSHQDLDGAIKVLKENLTLVESYEGGRFSENAWQDYMLFCKNYEQLAQEFVGAADHLISMADNDAEKGTMICDKADFLAQKGNLETAEADYTNLFSAIPKFYFGRYRYALMLSINGREDDAIKYLTDLLNIKEIDYQTHEQAYTLLEYLGGDTSSFKHRY
;
A
#
# COMPACT_ATOMS: atom_id res chain seq x y z
N MET A 1 -39.45 -0.79 12.04
CA MET A 1 -39.46 -1.05 10.58
C MET A 1 -38.50 -0.06 9.95
N THR A 2 -37.21 -0.38 10.02
CA THR A 2 -36.15 0.44 9.44
C THR A 2 -36.08 0.09 7.96
N LYS A 3 -36.52 1.00 7.09
CA LYS A 3 -36.45 0.86 5.64
C LYS A 3 -34.99 1.01 5.18
N LEU A 4 -34.14 0.01 5.44
CA LEU A 4 -32.77 0.06 4.90
C LEU A 4 -32.71 -0.37 3.42
N PHE A 5 -33.78 -0.99 2.89
CA PHE A 5 -33.87 -1.32 1.46
C PHE A 5 -35.33 -1.36 0.96
N GLU A 6 -35.82 -0.29 0.36
CA GLU A 6 -36.72 -0.46 -0.79
C GLU A 6 -35.81 -0.84 -1.96
N PHE A 7 -35.55 -2.14 -2.13
CA PHE A 7 -34.84 -2.65 -3.30
C PHE A 7 -35.67 -2.31 -4.54
N LEU A 8 -35.33 -1.19 -5.19
CA LEU A 8 -35.87 -0.81 -6.47
C LEU A 8 -35.51 -1.92 -7.45
N ASN A 9 -36.49 -2.77 -7.74
CA ASN A 9 -36.45 -3.66 -8.90
C ASN A 9 -35.99 -2.81 -10.11
N ARG A 10 -34.84 -3.17 -10.70
CA ARG A 10 -34.26 -2.68 -11.98
C ARG A 10 -33.15 -1.63 -11.91
N GLN A 11 -32.11 -1.82 -11.11
CA GLN A 11 -30.93 -0.97 -11.20
C GLN A 11 -29.64 -1.80 -11.29
N MET A 12 -28.78 -1.42 -12.24
CA MET A 12 -27.46 -2.03 -12.49
C MET A 12 -26.55 -1.80 -11.28
N PRO A 13 -25.42 -2.53 -11.14
CA PRO A 13 -24.45 -2.29 -10.07
C PRO A 13 -23.91 -0.85 -9.98
N SER A 14 -24.16 -0.02 -11.01
CA SER A 14 -23.81 1.39 -11.12
C SER A 14 -24.73 2.36 -10.36
N ASP A 15 -25.86 1.89 -9.83
CA ASP A 15 -26.90 2.74 -9.22
C ASP A 15 -26.96 2.62 -7.68
N PHE A 16 -25.88 2.18 -7.05
CA PHE A 16 -25.81 2.13 -5.58
C PHE A 16 -25.73 3.54 -4.99
N SER A 17 -26.88 4.09 -4.60
CA SER A 17 -26.90 5.15 -3.61
C SER A 17 -26.75 4.52 -2.22
N PHE A 18 -25.60 4.69 -1.58
CA PHE A 18 -25.49 4.49 -0.14
C PHE A 18 -25.62 5.84 0.56
N GLU A 19 -26.26 5.86 1.73
CA GLU A 19 -26.31 7.06 2.55
C GLU A 19 -24.95 7.20 3.24
N GLU A 20 -24.19 8.26 2.93
CA GLU A 20 -22.89 8.54 3.59
C GLU A 20 -23.04 8.73 5.12
N GLU A 21 -24.27 8.99 5.58
CA GLU A 21 -24.64 9.09 6.99
C GLU A 21 -25.01 7.74 7.64
N ASP A 22 -24.96 6.64 6.88
CA ASP A 22 -25.22 5.30 7.40
C ASP A 22 -24.22 4.94 8.50
N LYS A 23 -24.74 4.54 9.66
CA LYS A 23 -23.91 4.29 10.85
C LYS A 23 -22.96 3.12 10.66
N GLY A 24 -23.42 2.04 10.04
CA GLY A 24 -22.60 0.87 9.78
C GLY A 24 -21.45 1.20 8.85
N PHE A 25 -21.74 1.90 7.74
CA PHE A 25 -20.72 2.39 6.81
C PHE A 25 -19.67 3.26 7.52
N LEU A 26 -20.10 4.24 8.32
CA LEU A 26 -19.19 5.12 9.04
C LEU A 26 -18.32 4.39 10.08
N THR A 27 -18.88 3.38 10.77
CA THR A 27 -18.12 2.52 11.69
C THR A 27 -16.97 1.83 10.95
N VAL A 28 -17.27 1.16 9.82
CA VAL A 28 -16.27 0.41 9.06
C VAL A 28 -15.27 1.33 8.36
N LEU A 29 -15.72 2.48 7.85
CA LEU A 29 -14.85 3.51 7.28
C LEU A 29 -13.83 4.05 8.30
N ASN A 30 -14.20 4.11 9.58
CA ASN A 30 -13.28 4.52 10.64
C ASN A 30 -12.23 3.46 10.97
N GLU A 31 -12.55 2.19 10.78
CA GLU A 31 -11.60 1.08 10.92
C GLU A 31 -10.63 1.03 9.72
N HIS A 32 -11.13 1.31 8.50
CA HIS A 32 -10.34 1.44 7.27
C HIS A 32 -9.98 2.89 6.94
N SER A 33 -9.23 3.51 7.83
CA SER A 33 -8.81 4.90 7.65
C SER A 33 -8.05 5.16 6.34
N GLU A 34 -7.40 4.13 5.78
CA GLU A 34 -6.66 4.14 4.51
C GLU A 34 -7.51 4.49 3.29
N ILE A 35 -8.83 4.25 3.35
CA ILE A 35 -9.70 4.49 2.19
C ILE A 35 -10.38 5.87 2.22
N LYS A 36 -10.25 6.65 3.31
CA LYS A 36 -11.00 7.90 3.51
C LYS A 36 -10.74 8.91 2.39
N THR A 37 -9.47 9.17 2.10
CA THR A 37 -9.10 10.10 1.02
C THR A 37 -9.55 9.58 -0.35
N LEU A 38 -9.50 8.27 -0.60
CA LEU A 38 -10.04 7.69 -1.83
C LEU A 38 -11.56 7.90 -1.96
N LEU A 39 -12.30 7.71 -0.87
CA LEU A 39 -13.75 7.90 -0.83
C LEU A 39 -14.16 9.36 -1.07
N GLU A 40 -13.46 10.32 -0.44
CA GLU A 40 -13.71 11.76 -0.63
C GLU A 40 -13.51 12.16 -2.10
N ARG A 41 -12.53 11.55 -2.77
CA ARG A 41 -12.12 11.85 -4.13
C ARG A 41 -12.74 10.94 -5.18
N ARG A 42 -13.63 10.03 -4.78
CA ARG A 42 -14.19 8.96 -5.64
C ARG A 42 -14.82 9.44 -6.95
N HIS A 43 -15.33 10.67 -6.96
CA HIS A 43 -15.94 11.31 -8.13
C HIS A 43 -14.94 11.57 -9.28
N LEU A 44 -13.63 11.45 -9.02
CA LEU A 44 -12.57 11.57 -10.01
C LEU A 44 -12.26 10.25 -10.74
N TYR A 45 -12.83 9.12 -10.30
CA TYR A 45 -12.49 7.80 -10.82
C TYR A 45 -13.70 7.12 -11.47
N PRO A 46 -13.48 6.06 -12.28
CA PRO A 46 -14.58 5.29 -12.86
C PRO A 46 -15.49 4.69 -11.78
N GLU A 47 -16.78 4.55 -12.09
CA GLU A 47 -17.75 3.89 -11.20
C GLU A 47 -17.33 2.47 -10.81
N THR A 48 -16.63 1.78 -11.72
CA THR A 48 -16.07 0.45 -11.50
C THR A 48 -14.67 0.50 -10.88
N LEU A 49 -14.39 1.46 -10.00
CA LEU A 49 -13.09 1.60 -9.36
C LEU A 49 -12.62 0.27 -8.77
N THR A 50 -11.44 -0.16 -9.20
CA THR A 50 -10.74 -1.31 -8.63
C THR A 50 -9.25 -1.05 -8.61
N ILE A 51 -8.58 -1.46 -7.55
CA ILE A 51 -7.13 -1.47 -7.40
C ILE A 51 -6.72 -2.94 -7.31
N ASN A 52 -5.97 -3.41 -8.30
CA ASN A 52 -5.57 -4.82 -8.41
C ASN A 52 -6.74 -5.83 -8.29
N GLY A 53 -7.89 -5.48 -8.85
CA GLY A 53 -9.10 -6.31 -8.85
C GLY A 53 -9.97 -6.19 -7.59
N VAL A 54 -9.58 -5.37 -6.62
CA VAL A 54 -10.35 -5.12 -5.39
C VAL A 54 -10.99 -3.74 -5.42
N ASN A 55 -12.27 -3.65 -5.06
CA ASN A 55 -12.96 -2.38 -4.85
C ASN A 55 -12.99 -2.07 -3.33
N PRO A 56 -12.11 -1.18 -2.82
CA PRO A 56 -12.01 -0.87 -1.39
C PRO A 56 -13.26 -0.17 -0.83
N ILE A 57 -13.96 0.63 -1.64
CA ILE A 57 -15.19 1.30 -1.19
C ILE A 57 -16.32 0.28 -1.04
N PHE A 58 -16.44 -0.65 -1.99
CA PHE A 58 -17.43 -1.73 -1.93
C PHE A 58 -17.18 -2.68 -0.75
N HIS A 59 -15.91 -2.94 -0.42
CA HIS A 59 -15.53 -3.68 0.78
C HIS A 59 -16.14 -3.06 2.05
N VAL A 60 -15.90 -1.76 2.26
CA VAL A 60 -16.42 -1.02 3.43
C VAL A 60 -17.95 -0.95 3.42
N LEU A 61 -18.56 -0.80 2.26
CA LEU A 61 -20.02 -0.83 2.12
C LEU A 61 -20.62 -2.16 2.58
N ILE A 62 -20.06 -3.28 2.12
CA ILE A 62 -20.57 -4.62 2.43
C ILE A 62 -20.44 -4.92 3.92
N GLU A 63 -19.29 -4.62 4.51
CA GLU A 63 -19.13 -4.77 5.96
C GLU A 63 -20.02 -3.82 6.76
N GLY A 64 -20.25 -2.60 6.28
CA GLY A 64 -21.19 -1.65 6.90
C GLY A 64 -22.63 -2.18 6.94
N ILE A 65 -23.07 -2.91 5.91
CA ILE A 65 -24.36 -3.61 5.91
C ILE A 65 -24.40 -4.64 7.04
N ILE A 66 -23.34 -5.44 7.20
CA ILE A 66 -23.28 -6.44 8.27
C ILE A 66 -23.24 -5.77 9.64
N GLU A 67 -22.49 -4.69 9.79
CA GLU A 67 -22.45 -3.88 11.03
C GLU A 67 -23.87 -3.45 11.43
N ASN A 68 -24.67 -2.93 10.51
CA ASN A 68 -26.07 -2.59 10.76
C ASN A 68 -26.93 -3.81 11.14
N GLN A 69 -26.67 -4.98 10.55
CA GLN A 69 -27.36 -6.22 10.89
C GLN A 69 -27.00 -6.69 12.31
N LEU A 70 -25.77 -6.50 12.79
CA LEU A 70 -25.37 -6.84 14.16
C LEU A 70 -26.20 -6.10 15.22
N HIS A 71 -26.63 -4.88 14.92
CA HIS A 71 -27.46 -4.06 15.82
C HIS A 71 -28.96 -4.36 15.72
N SER A 72 -29.41 -5.03 14.66
CA SER A 72 -30.84 -5.17 14.34
C SER A 72 -31.32 -6.61 14.22
N GLN A 73 -30.42 -7.60 14.14
CA GLN A 73 -30.74 -9.00 13.91
C GLN A 73 -30.02 -9.92 14.91
N ALA A 74 -30.79 -10.53 15.81
CA ALA A 74 -30.27 -11.39 16.87
C ALA A 74 -29.48 -12.60 16.33
N ASP A 75 -29.95 -13.23 15.25
CA ASP A 75 -29.30 -14.42 14.68
C ASP A 75 -27.90 -14.09 14.11
N VAL A 76 -27.74 -12.90 13.50
CA VAL A 76 -26.43 -12.43 12.99
C VAL A 76 -25.50 -12.11 14.17
N GLN A 77 -26.03 -11.46 15.20
CA GLN A 77 -25.29 -11.15 16.43
C GLN A 77 -24.82 -12.40 17.19
N GLU A 78 -25.64 -13.46 17.19
CA GLU A 78 -25.30 -14.75 17.80
C GLU A 78 -24.09 -15.38 17.10
N VAL A 79 -24.11 -15.46 15.77
CA VAL A 79 -22.99 -15.98 14.97
C VAL A 79 -21.74 -15.14 15.17
N TYR A 80 -21.87 -13.82 15.13
CA TYR A 80 -20.77 -12.89 15.40
C TYR A 80 -20.13 -13.11 16.77
N THR A 81 -20.94 -13.31 17.81
CA THR A 81 -20.46 -13.59 19.16
C THR A 81 -19.80 -14.97 19.26
N LYS A 82 -20.34 -15.98 18.56
CA LYS A 82 -19.77 -17.32 18.47
C LYS A 82 -18.38 -17.27 17.85
N LEU A 83 -18.22 -16.61 16.72
CA LEU A 83 -16.93 -16.49 16.01
C LEU A 83 -15.84 -15.85 16.87
N GLN A 84 -16.17 -14.81 17.64
CA GLN A 84 -15.19 -14.21 18.56
C GLN A 84 -14.79 -15.15 19.69
N LYS A 85 -15.73 -15.95 20.23
CA LYS A 85 -15.49 -16.80 21.40
C LYS A 85 -14.84 -18.14 21.04
N GLU A 86 -15.35 -18.81 20.03
CA GLU A 86 -14.97 -20.18 19.66
C GLU A 86 -13.78 -20.20 18.71
N GLU A 87 -13.70 -19.23 17.80
CA GLU A 87 -12.62 -19.13 16.80
C GLU A 87 -11.57 -18.06 17.17
N ASN A 88 -11.74 -17.39 18.32
CA ASN A 88 -10.83 -16.36 18.84
C ASN A 88 -10.56 -15.21 17.83
N LEU A 89 -11.59 -14.83 17.05
CA LEU A 89 -11.51 -13.76 16.06
C LEU A 89 -11.62 -12.38 16.70
N THR A 90 -10.97 -11.39 16.09
CA THR A 90 -11.23 -9.98 16.39
C THR A 90 -12.67 -9.61 15.99
N PRO A 91 -13.27 -8.56 16.59
CA PRO A 91 -14.55 -8.00 16.14
C PRO A 91 -14.63 -7.82 14.62
N HIS A 92 -13.60 -7.19 14.04
CA HIS A 92 -13.53 -6.95 12.60
C HIS A 92 -13.53 -8.26 11.81
N ALA A 93 -12.65 -9.21 12.13
CA ALA A 93 -12.55 -10.48 11.43
C ALA A 93 -13.84 -11.32 11.52
N ALA A 94 -14.52 -11.31 12.67
CA ALA A 94 -15.79 -11.99 12.84
C ALA A 94 -16.89 -11.40 11.95
N ARG A 95 -16.99 -10.07 11.86
CA ARG A 95 -17.92 -9.39 10.96
C ARG A 95 -17.59 -9.70 9.49
N ALA A 96 -16.33 -9.68 9.12
CA ALA A 96 -15.88 -9.95 7.78
C ALA A 96 -16.13 -11.41 7.33
N CYS A 97 -16.03 -12.39 8.24
CA CYS A 97 -16.44 -13.78 7.94
C CYS A 97 -17.94 -13.89 7.58
N ILE A 98 -18.79 -13.12 8.28
CA ILE A 98 -20.22 -13.02 7.95
C ILE A 98 -20.41 -12.33 6.59
N ALA A 99 -19.67 -11.26 6.34
CA ALA A 99 -19.68 -10.52 5.08
C ALA A 99 -19.30 -11.40 3.88
N ASN A 100 -18.36 -12.33 4.02
CA ASN A 100 -18.01 -13.27 2.96
C ASN A 100 -19.20 -14.16 2.56
N VAL A 101 -19.98 -14.67 3.52
CA VAL A 101 -21.20 -15.43 3.20
C VAL A 101 -22.24 -14.53 2.52
N PHE A 102 -22.39 -13.30 3.00
CA PHE A 102 -23.31 -12.31 2.44
C PHE A 102 -22.98 -12.02 0.97
N LEU A 103 -21.72 -11.81 0.62
CA LEU A 103 -21.27 -11.52 -0.75
C LEU A 103 -21.73 -12.56 -1.77
N HIS A 104 -21.68 -13.85 -1.42
CA HIS A 104 -22.16 -14.92 -2.32
C HIS A 104 -23.67 -14.84 -2.57
N ASP A 105 -24.46 -14.50 -1.56
CA ASP A 105 -25.90 -14.29 -1.71
C ASP A 105 -26.20 -12.99 -2.46
N TYR A 106 -25.41 -11.97 -2.19
CA TYR A 106 -25.53 -10.68 -2.80
C TYR A 106 -25.27 -10.72 -4.31
N TYR A 107 -24.26 -11.47 -4.74
CA TYR A 107 -23.98 -11.68 -6.15
C TYR A 107 -25.19 -12.30 -6.88
N LYS A 108 -25.94 -13.21 -6.24
CA LYS A 108 -27.17 -13.78 -6.83
C LYS A 108 -28.27 -12.75 -6.96
N VAL A 109 -28.43 -11.86 -5.99
CA VAL A 109 -29.39 -10.74 -6.08
C VAL A 109 -29.10 -9.89 -7.31
N LEU A 110 -27.83 -9.50 -7.50
CA LEU A 110 -27.42 -8.68 -8.63
C LEU A 110 -27.52 -9.41 -9.97
N SER A 111 -27.00 -10.63 -10.06
CA SER A 111 -26.96 -11.39 -11.32
C SER A 111 -28.32 -11.94 -11.74
N GLU A 112 -29.13 -12.42 -10.80
CA GLU A 112 -30.42 -13.06 -11.07
C GLU A 112 -31.62 -12.11 -10.90
N HIS A 113 -31.40 -10.87 -10.44
CA HIS A 113 -32.45 -9.87 -10.19
C HIS A 113 -33.55 -10.37 -9.24
N LYS A 114 -33.16 -11.10 -8.19
CA LYS A 114 -34.07 -11.68 -7.20
C LYS A 114 -34.00 -10.94 -5.86
N PRO A 115 -35.08 -10.90 -5.07
CA PRO A 115 -35.02 -10.41 -3.70
C PRO A 115 -33.98 -11.16 -2.86
N PHE A 116 -33.35 -10.46 -1.92
CA PHE A 116 -32.44 -11.09 -0.96
C PHE A 116 -33.20 -12.07 -0.06
N ASP A 117 -32.75 -13.32 -0.01
CA ASP A 117 -33.34 -14.37 0.82
C ASP A 117 -32.69 -14.39 2.21
N GLN A 118 -33.25 -13.60 3.12
CA GLN A 118 -32.76 -13.45 4.49
C GLN A 118 -32.72 -14.78 5.26
N GLU A 119 -33.73 -15.62 5.08
CA GLU A 119 -33.86 -16.88 5.81
C GLU A 119 -32.76 -17.87 5.39
N SER A 120 -32.50 -17.96 4.09
CA SER A 120 -31.41 -18.79 3.59
C SER A 120 -30.04 -18.25 3.97
N PHE A 121 -29.87 -16.92 4.02
CA PHE A 121 -28.64 -16.29 4.49
C PHE A 121 -28.35 -16.66 5.96
N VAL A 122 -29.31 -16.44 6.86
CA VAL A 122 -29.17 -16.79 8.29
C VAL A 122 -28.87 -18.28 8.49
N ARG A 123 -29.57 -19.17 7.77
CA ARG A 123 -29.26 -20.62 7.79
C ARG A 123 -27.81 -20.91 7.42
N ARG A 124 -27.26 -20.23 6.42
CA ARG A 124 -25.87 -20.41 5.97
C ARG A 124 -24.86 -19.91 6.99
N LEU A 125 -25.16 -18.86 7.75
CA LEU A 125 -24.24 -18.33 8.77
C LEU A 125 -23.88 -19.40 9.83
N SER A 126 -24.79 -20.32 10.14
CA SER A 126 -24.50 -21.43 11.07
C SER A 126 -23.39 -22.37 10.61
N LEU A 127 -23.04 -22.36 9.32
CA LEU A 127 -22.01 -23.21 8.74
C LEU A 127 -20.60 -22.61 8.81
N ILE A 128 -20.45 -21.33 9.15
CA ILE A 128 -19.13 -20.71 9.29
C ILE A 128 -18.35 -21.46 10.39
N GLY A 129 -17.14 -21.91 10.08
CA GLY A 129 -16.29 -22.72 10.96
C GLY A 129 -16.66 -24.20 11.04
N THR A 130 -17.71 -24.65 10.34
CA THR A 130 -18.12 -26.06 10.34
C THR A 130 -17.32 -26.85 9.30
N ASP A 131 -16.79 -28.02 9.69
CA ASP A 131 -16.19 -28.95 8.73
C ASP A 131 -17.26 -29.58 7.84
N ILE A 132 -17.27 -29.16 6.57
CA ILE A 132 -18.20 -29.62 5.53
C ILE A 132 -17.53 -30.56 4.52
N SER A 133 -16.27 -30.97 4.75
CA SER A 133 -15.48 -31.78 3.80
C SER A 133 -16.05 -33.17 3.55
N ASN A 134 -16.71 -33.76 4.56
CA ASN A 134 -17.24 -35.12 4.51
C ASN A 134 -18.72 -35.20 4.10
N ILE A 135 -19.33 -34.10 3.66
CA ILE A 135 -20.75 -34.06 3.30
C ILE A 135 -20.95 -34.59 1.88
N GLY A 136 -21.70 -35.68 1.75
CA GLY A 136 -22.05 -36.26 0.45
C GLY A 136 -22.90 -35.30 -0.38
N ARG A 137 -22.61 -35.20 -1.69
CA ARG A 137 -23.32 -34.30 -2.62
C ARG A 137 -24.85 -34.45 -2.59
N ASN A 138 -25.36 -35.64 -2.28
CA ASN A 138 -26.80 -35.94 -2.23
C ASN A 138 -27.39 -35.93 -0.82
N ASP A 139 -26.57 -35.73 0.21
CA ASP A 139 -27.03 -35.68 1.60
C ASP A 139 -27.84 -34.41 1.85
N HIS A 140 -28.63 -34.42 2.91
CA HIS A 140 -29.34 -33.22 3.35
C HIS A 140 -28.33 -32.14 3.73
N CYS A 141 -28.59 -30.91 3.30
CA CYS A 141 -27.71 -29.79 3.55
C CYS A 141 -27.65 -29.48 5.06
N PRO A 142 -26.44 -29.31 5.64
CA PRO A 142 -26.28 -29.08 7.09
C PRO A 142 -26.88 -27.76 7.57
N CYS A 143 -27.15 -26.80 6.66
CA CYS A 143 -27.80 -25.53 7.02
C CYS A 143 -29.27 -25.66 7.43
N GLY A 144 -29.86 -26.87 7.38
CA GLY A 144 -31.25 -27.11 7.79
C GLY A 144 -32.30 -26.80 6.72
N SER A 145 -31.91 -26.51 5.47
CA SER A 145 -32.86 -26.22 4.39
C SER A 145 -33.69 -27.43 3.90
N GLY A 146 -33.30 -28.65 4.26
CA GLY A 146 -33.89 -29.89 3.73
C GLY A 146 -33.52 -30.19 2.27
N ALA A 147 -32.83 -29.30 1.57
CA ALA A 147 -32.35 -29.54 0.20
C ALA A 147 -31.12 -30.44 0.18
N LYS A 148 -30.83 -31.06 -0.97
CA LYS A 148 -29.56 -31.78 -1.19
C LYS A 148 -28.39 -30.80 -1.14
N TYR A 149 -27.28 -31.17 -0.51
CA TYR A 149 -26.10 -30.30 -0.34
C TYR A 149 -25.63 -29.66 -1.66
N LYS A 150 -25.54 -30.44 -2.74
CA LYS A 150 -25.14 -29.96 -4.09
C LYS A 150 -26.06 -28.91 -4.71
N ARG A 151 -27.27 -28.73 -4.18
CA ARG A 151 -28.29 -27.76 -4.64
C ARG A 151 -28.45 -26.60 -3.65
N CYS A 152 -27.65 -26.56 -2.60
CA CYS A 152 -27.74 -25.58 -1.53
C CYS A 152 -26.34 -25.05 -1.23
N CYS A 153 -25.76 -25.36 -0.06
CA CYS A 153 -24.54 -24.73 0.44
C CYS A 153 -23.23 -25.18 -0.21
N SER A 154 -23.22 -26.17 -1.12
CA SER A 154 -21.96 -26.61 -1.75
C SER A 154 -21.23 -25.53 -2.54
N LEU A 155 -21.97 -24.53 -3.06
CA LEU A 155 -21.40 -23.40 -3.81
C LEU A 155 -20.82 -22.29 -2.90
N TYR A 156 -20.95 -22.46 -1.58
CA TYR A 156 -20.56 -21.49 -0.56
C TYR A 156 -19.45 -22.04 0.33
N ALA A 157 -18.90 -23.22 0.01
CA ALA A 157 -18.01 -23.95 0.88
C ALA A 157 -16.80 -23.12 1.33
N GLU A 158 -16.22 -22.34 0.42
CA GLU A 158 -15.10 -21.44 0.70
C GLU A 158 -15.49 -20.27 1.61
N ALA A 159 -16.72 -19.76 1.49
CA ALA A 159 -17.23 -18.67 2.33
C ALA A 159 -17.44 -19.05 3.80
N PHE A 160 -17.47 -20.35 4.11
CA PHE A 160 -17.60 -20.85 5.48
C PHE A 160 -16.25 -21.04 6.18
N ILE A 161 -15.13 -20.93 5.45
CA ILE A 161 -13.80 -21.04 6.03
C ILE A 161 -13.53 -19.80 6.89
N VAL A 162 -13.21 -20.04 8.15
CA VAL A 162 -12.84 -18.99 9.09
C VAL A 162 -11.43 -18.50 8.77
N SER A 163 -11.27 -17.19 8.66
CA SER A 163 -9.96 -16.54 8.49
C SER A 163 -9.79 -15.45 9.54
N PRO A 164 -8.72 -15.50 10.36
CA PRO A 164 -8.35 -14.39 11.25
C PRO A 164 -8.11 -13.08 10.51
N LEU A 165 -7.69 -13.15 9.25
CA LEU A 165 -7.43 -11.97 8.42
C LEU A 165 -8.61 -11.60 7.51
N ALA A 166 -9.80 -12.18 7.73
CA ALA A 166 -11.01 -11.71 7.05
C ALA A 166 -11.21 -10.21 7.33
N GLY A 167 -11.55 -9.44 6.29
CA GLY A 167 -11.76 -8.00 6.40
C GLY A 167 -10.52 -7.16 6.11
N ARG A 168 -9.35 -7.78 5.96
CA ARG A 168 -8.18 -7.06 5.44
C ARG A 168 -8.44 -6.58 4.01
N ILE A 169 -8.23 -5.30 3.75
CA ILE A 169 -8.22 -4.77 2.38
C ILE A 169 -6.85 -5.06 1.75
N ASP A 170 -6.86 -5.91 0.73
CA ASP A 170 -5.67 -6.34 0.00
C ASP A 170 -5.61 -5.66 -1.37
N LEU A 171 -4.84 -4.58 -1.48
CA LEU A 171 -4.72 -3.80 -2.72
C LEU A 171 -3.42 -4.09 -3.48
N GLY A 172 -2.58 -5.00 -2.99
CA GLY A 172 -1.27 -5.30 -3.56
C GLY A 172 -0.22 -5.60 -2.48
N TYR A 173 0.99 -5.90 -2.94
CA TYR A 173 2.14 -6.30 -2.13
C TYR A 173 3.42 -5.65 -2.65
N GLY A 174 4.44 -5.58 -1.79
CA GLY A 174 5.82 -5.24 -2.16
C GLY A 174 6.33 -3.87 -1.70
N ALA A 175 5.48 -3.02 -1.09
CA ALA A 175 5.93 -1.76 -0.51
C ALA A 175 6.46 -1.94 0.92
N TYR A 176 5.69 -2.62 1.77
CA TYR A 176 6.01 -2.86 3.18
C TYR A 176 6.11 -4.35 3.53
N PHE A 177 5.47 -5.23 2.76
CA PHE A 177 5.63 -6.67 2.88
C PHE A 177 5.46 -7.40 1.55
N PHE A 178 6.23 -8.48 1.35
CA PHE A 178 6.16 -9.32 0.14
C PHE A 178 5.19 -10.50 0.29
N GLU A 179 5.03 -11.00 1.52
CA GLU A 179 4.12 -12.08 1.86
C GLU A 179 3.35 -11.70 3.12
N THR A 180 2.15 -12.26 3.29
CA THR A 180 1.32 -11.99 4.45
C THR A 180 2.03 -12.45 5.74
N PRO A 181 2.28 -11.56 6.72
CA PRO A 181 3.00 -11.94 7.94
C PRO A 181 2.24 -12.99 8.75
N LYS A 182 2.87 -14.15 8.99
CA LYS A 182 2.23 -15.30 9.66
C LYS A 182 1.87 -15.05 11.13
N ASN A 183 2.55 -14.09 11.77
CA ASN A 183 2.37 -13.73 13.18
C ASN A 183 1.34 -12.62 13.40
N ILE A 184 0.79 -12.05 12.33
CA ILE A 184 -0.24 -11.00 12.41
C ILE A 184 -1.58 -11.63 12.09
N LEU A 185 -2.49 -11.58 13.06
CA LEU A 185 -3.84 -12.13 12.96
C LEU A 185 -4.92 -11.06 13.01
N ASP A 186 -4.54 -9.79 13.22
CA ASP A 186 -5.47 -8.67 13.19
C ASP A 186 -5.54 -8.10 11.76
N PRO A 187 -6.69 -8.17 11.07
CA PRO A 187 -6.85 -7.66 9.71
C PRO A 187 -6.70 -6.13 9.64
N LEU A 188 -6.86 -5.43 10.77
CA LEU A 188 -6.68 -3.98 10.87
C LEU A 188 -5.27 -3.58 11.30
N ASN A 189 -4.33 -4.52 11.35
CA ASN A 189 -2.94 -4.19 11.70
C ASN A 189 -2.40 -3.08 10.78
N PRO A 190 -1.77 -2.02 11.32
CA PRO A 190 -1.30 -0.89 10.54
C PRO A 190 -0.42 -1.24 9.34
N ILE A 191 0.31 -2.36 9.37
CA ILE A 191 1.13 -2.79 8.22
C ILE A 191 0.30 -3.00 6.94
N PHE A 192 -0.92 -3.51 7.08
CA PHE A 192 -1.82 -3.71 5.94
C PHE A 192 -2.36 -2.38 5.42
N GLN A 193 -2.63 -1.44 6.32
CA GLN A 193 -3.06 -0.10 5.94
C GLN A 193 -1.93 0.72 5.29
N LEU A 194 -0.68 0.52 5.72
CA LEU A 194 0.51 1.14 5.10
C LEU A 194 0.65 0.70 3.64
N GLU A 195 0.55 -0.61 3.39
CA GLU A 195 0.57 -1.19 2.05
C GLU A 195 -0.60 -0.69 1.20
N ALA A 196 -1.82 -0.75 1.74
CA ALA A 196 -3.01 -0.30 1.03
C ALA A 196 -2.91 1.18 0.60
N ARG A 197 -2.43 2.07 1.49
CA ARG A 197 -2.21 3.48 1.16
C ARG A 197 -1.22 3.67 0.01
N ASN A 198 -0.14 2.88 -0.04
CA ASN A 198 0.80 2.97 -1.15
C ASN A 198 0.15 2.63 -2.50
N HIS A 199 -0.62 1.54 -2.57
CA HIS A 199 -1.35 1.18 -3.79
C HIS A 199 -2.46 2.17 -4.14
N ILE A 200 -3.11 2.77 -3.13
CA ILE A 200 -4.08 3.86 -3.34
C ILE A 200 -3.37 5.07 -3.94
N ALA A 201 -2.23 5.50 -3.41
CA ALA A 201 -1.48 6.62 -3.94
C ALA A 201 -1.04 6.38 -5.40
N MET A 202 -0.55 5.18 -5.72
CA MET A 202 -0.22 4.80 -7.09
C MET A 202 -1.44 4.81 -8.02
N TYR A 203 -2.59 4.34 -7.53
CA TYR A 203 -3.83 4.38 -8.29
C TYR A 203 -4.26 5.82 -8.59
N MET A 204 -4.24 6.69 -7.57
CA MET A 204 -4.55 8.13 -7.71
C MET A 204 -3.63 8.79 -8.72
N ASP A 205 -2.33 8.53 -8.62
CA ASP A 205 -1.30 9.05 -9.53
C ASP A 205 -1.58 8.66 -10.99
N SER A 206 -1.88 7.38 -11.22
CA SER A 206 -2.21 6.88 -12.57
C SER A 206 -3.49 7.50 -13.17
N HIS A 207 -4.35 8.09 -12.33
CA HIS A 207 -5.55 8.81 -12.73
C HIS A 207 -5.36 10.33 -12.73
N GLN A 208 -4.11 10.81 -12.72
CA GLN A 208 -3.76 12.25 -12.71
C GLN A 208 -4.26 12.98 -11.46
N ASP A 209 -4.51 12.25 -10.39
CA ASP A 209 -4.92 12.79 -9.09
C ASP A 209 -3.71 12.96 -8.17
N LEU A 210 -2.88 13.94 -8.52
CA LEU A 210 -1.63 14.23 -7.81
C LEU A 210 -1.88 14.68 -6.36
N ASP A 211 -2.87 15.54 -6.12
CA ASP A 211 -3.20 16.02 -4.78
C ASP A 211 -3.67 14.88 -3.87
N GLY A 212 -4.46 13.93 -4.42
CA GLY A 212 -4.88 12.73 -3.71
C GLY A 212 -3.71 11.85 -3.34
N ALA A 213 -2.83 11.56 -4.31
CA ALA A 213 -1.65 10.73 -4.10
C ALA A 213 -0.74 11.30 -3.00
N ILE A 214 -0.45 12.61 -3.05
CA ILE A 214 0.36 13.30 -2.02
C ILE A 214 -0.30 13.18 -0.65
N LYS A 215 -1.62 13.43 -0.56
CA LYS A 215 -2.35 13.37 0.71
C LYS A 215 -2.24 11.96 1.33
N VAL A 216 -2.46 10.91 0.54
CA VAL A 216 -2.39 9.52 1.01
C VAL A 216 -0.97 9.13 1.44
N LEU A 217 0.07 9.54 0.69
CA LEU A 217 1.46 9.29 1.10
C LEU A 217 1.82 10.00 2.41
N LYS A 218 1.37 11.25 2.62
CA LYS A 218 1.55 11.97 3.88
C LYS A 218 0.80 11.33 5.05
N GLU A 219 -0.39 10.78 4.82
CA GLU A 219 -1.09 9.96 5.81
C GLU A 219 -0.28 8.71 6.18
N ASN A 220 0.42 8.11 5.20
CA ASN A 220 1.33 6.98 5.44
C ASN A 220 2.52 7.37 6.33
N LEU A 221 3.13 8.53 6.07
CA LEU A 221 4.18 9.10 6.92
C LEU A 221 3.69 9.32 8.35
N THR A 222 2.43 9.72 8.54
CA THR A 222 1.85 9.89 9.88
C THR A 222 1.62 8.55 10.58
N LEU A 223 1.08 7.56 9.85
CA LEU A 223 0.79 6.24 10.42
C LEU A 223 2.07 5.55 10.89
N VAL A 224 3.14 5.62 10.11
CA VAL A 224 4.38 4.90 10.39
C VAL A 224 5.08 5.39 11.66
N GLU A 225 4.98 6.67 12.01
CA GLU A 225 5.53 7.23 13.26
C GLU A 225 5.00 6.51 14.51
N SER A 226 3.74 6.07 14.46
CA SER A 226 3.08 5.40 15.59
C SER A 226 3.24 3.88 15.59
N TYR A 227 3.65 3.29 14.46
CA TYR A 227 3.65 1.84 14.27
C TYR A 227 5.03 1.23 14.54
N GLU A 228 5.09 0.29 15.50
CA GLU A 228 6.31 -0.44 15.89
C GLU A 228 7.53 0.47 16.15
N GLY A 229 7.31 1.67 16.68
CA GLY A 229 8.39 2.62 16.98
C GLY A 229 9.04 3.23 15.72
N GLY A 230 8.30 3.35 14.62
CA GLY A 230 8.83 3.92 13.37
C GLY A 230 9.59 2.91 12.51
N ARG A 231 9.31 1.61 12.67
CA ARG A 231 10.05 0.53 11.98
C ARG A 231 10.15 0.71 10.46
N PHE A 232 9.14 1.29 9.83
CA PHE A 232 9.07 1.49 8.39
C PHE A 232 9.24 2.96 7.98
N SER A 233 9.70 3.82 8.89
CA SER A 233 9.79 5.25 8.64
C SER A 233 10.71 5.56 7.46
N GLU A 234 11.86 4.90 7.38
CA GLU A 234 12.77 5.06 6.25
C GLU A 234 12.09 4.67 4.92
N ASN A 235 11.39 3.52 4.87
CA ASN A 235 10.65 3.09 3.68
C ASN A 235 9.62 4.14 3.24
N ALA A 236 8.77 4.60 4.16
CA ALA A 236 7.71 5.55 3.83
C ALA A 236 8.25 6.90 3.35
N TRP A 237 9.33 7.40 3.96
CA TRP A 237 10.01 8.62 3.51
C TRP A 237 10.72 8.44 2.17
N GLN A 238 11.31 7.27 1.91
CA GLN A 238 11.88 6.94 0.59
C GLN A 238 10.80 6.89 -0.49
N ASP A 239 9.66 6.23 -0.23
CA ASP A 239 8.53 6.17 -1.16
C ASP A 239 8.02 7.58 -1.47
N TYR A 240 7.85 8.43 -0.45
CA TYR A 240 7.42 9.81 -0.62
C TYR A 240 8.45 10.66 -1.39
N MET A 241 9.74 10.51 -1.09
CA MET A 241 10.83 11.18 -1.79
C MET A 241 10.85 10.77 -3.27
N LEU A 242 10.80 9.47 -3.57
CA LEU A 242 10.80 8.95 -4.94
C LEU A 242 9.57 9.39 -5.72
N PHE A 243 8.40 9.45 -5.07
CA PHE A 243 7.20 10.00 -5.67
C PHE A 243 7.40 11.48 -6.05
N CYS A 244 7.88 12.31 -5.11
CA CYS A 244 8.10 13.74 -5.34
C CYS A 244 9.09 14.01 -6.47
N LYS A 245 10.09 13.13 -6.65
CA LYS A 245 11.11 13.23 -7.71
C LYS A 245 10.50 13.32 -9.11
N ASN A 246 9.36 12.68 -9.34
CA ASN A 246 8.70 12.62 -10.65
C ASN A 246 8.01 13.94 -11.05
N TYR A 247 7.83 14.87 -10.11
CA TYR A 247 7.04 16.07 -10.30
C TYR A 247 7.84 17.34 -10.03
N GLU A 248 7.94 18.22 -11.03
CA GLU A 248 8.67 19.49 -10.89
C GLU A 248 8.11 20.38 -9.77
N GLN A 249 6.78 20.45 -9.66
CA GLN A 249 6.10 21.20 -8.61
C GLN A 249 6.32 20.66 -7.19
N LEU A 250 6.86 19.45 -7.04
CA LEU A 250 7.17 18.82 -5.75
C LEU A 250 8.66 18.86 -5.39
N ALA A 251 9.45 19.69 -6.07
CA ALA A 251 10.89 19.80 -5.81
C ALA A 251 11.21 20.17 -4.34
N GLN A 252 10.41 21.03 -3.71
CA GLN A 252 10.60 21.38 -2.30
C GLN A 252 10.27 20.22 -1.36
N GLU A 253 9.22 19.45 -1.66
CA GLU A 253 8.82 18.27 -0.90
C GLU A 253 9.88 17.16 -1.02
N PHE A 254 10.45 16.96 -2.22
CA PHE A 254 11.59 16.07 -2.43
C PHE A 254 12.77 16.44 -1.52
N VAL A 255 13.17 17.72 -1.52
CA VAL A 255 14.29 18.20 -0.70
C VAL A 255 14.02 18.00 0.79
N GLY A 256 12.80 18.31 1.25
CA GLY A 256 12.39 18.09 2.64
C GLY A 256 12.43 16.61 3.05
N ALA A 257 11.94 15.71 2.19
CA ALA A 257 12.00 14.28 2.41
C ALA A 257 13.45 13.75 2.44
N ALA A 258 14.30 14.23 1.52
CA ALA A 258 15.73 13.89 1.50
C ALA A 258 16.44 14.37 2.78
N ASP A 259 16.19 15.59 3.24
CA ASP A 259 16.77 16.11 4.48
C ASP A 259 16.32 15.30 5.71
N HIS A 260 15.07 14.84 5.73
CA HIS A 260 14.57 13.93 6.77
C HIS A 260 15.35 12.60 6.77
N LEU A 261 15.48 11.96 5.60
CA LEU A 261 16.25 10.71 5.46
C LEU A 261 17.72 10.88 5.83
N ILE A 262 18.35 11.99 5.45
CA ILE A 262 19.74 12.34 5.84
C ILE A 262 19.87 12.44 7.36
N SER A 263 18.84 12.94 8.06
CA SER A 263 18.85 13.05 9.52
C SER A 263 18.68 11.70 10.23
N MET A 264 18.08 10.72 9.54
CA MET A 264 17.83 9.36 10.04
C MET A 264 18.94 8.36 9.73
N ALA A 265 19.83 8.66 8.79
CA ALA A 265 20.84 7.73 8.32
C ALA A 265 21.73 7.18 9.47
N ASP A 266 21.92 5.85 9.50
CA ASP A 266 22.63 5.16 10.59
C ASP A 266 24.15 5.24 10.44
N ASN A 267 24.63 5.48 9.22
CA ASN A 267 26.05 5.51 8.91
C ASN A 267 26.41 6.51 7.80
N ASP A 268 27.70 6.79 7.70
CA ASP A 268 28.27 7.73 6.74
C ASP A 268 28.00 7.36 5.27
N ALA A 269 27.85 6.07 4.96
CA ALA A 269 27.61 5.62 3.59
C ALA A 269 26.17 5.90 3.15
N GLU A 270 25.19 5.59 3.99
CA GLU A 270 23.78 5.94 3.78
C GLU A 270 23.61 7.47 3.71
N LYS A 271 24.14 8.18 4.69
CA LYS A 271 24.08 9.63 4.75
C LYS A 271 24.70 10.28 3.52
N GLY A 272 25.89 9.81 3.13
CA GLY A 272 26.58 10.29 1.94
C GLY A 272 25.78 10.04 0.66
N THR A 273 25.16 8.86 0.54
CA THR A 273 24.31 8.50 -0.61
C THR A 273 23.10 9.41 -0.72
N MET A 274 22.38 9.64 0.39
CA MET A 274 21.21 10.52 0.41
C MET A 274 21.57 11.97 0.08
N ILE A 275 22.72 12.47 0.56
CA ILE A 275 23.21 13.82 0.19
C ILE A 275 23.50 13.89 -1.32
N CYS A 276 24.14 12.86 -1.90
CA CYS A 276 24.37 12.81 -3.35
C CYS A 276 23.06 12.77 -4.15
N ASP A 277 22.08 11.98 -3.71
CA ASP A 277 20.77 11.90 -4.38
C ASP A 277 20.04 13.25 -4.35
N LYS A 278 20.13 13.98 -3.23
CA LYS A 278 19.61 15.35 -3.10
C LYS A 278 20.31 16.33 -4.03
N ALA A 279 21.64 16.33 -4.02
CA ALA A 279 22.45 17.23 -4.84
C ALA A 279 22.24 16.99 -6.34
N ASP A 280 22.16 15.72 -6.77
CA ASP A 280 21.92 15.38 -8.17
C ASP A 280 20.54 15.81 -8.64
N PHE A 281 19.52 15.67 -7.79
CA PHE A 281 18.19 16.20 -8.08
C PHE A 281 18.20 17.71 -8.24
N LEU A 282 18.85 18.45 -7.32
CA LEU A 282 18.97 19.91 -7.40
C LEU A 282 19.69 20.35 -8.68
N ALA A 283 20.77 19.68 -9.06
CA ALA A 283 21.49 19.94 -10.30
C ALA A 283 20.58 19.70 -11.52
N GLN A 284 19.82 18.60 -11.54
CA GLN A 284 18.85 18.31 -12.61
C GLN A 284 17.75 19.37 -12.72
N LYS A 285 17.40 20.05 -11.62
CA LYS A 285 16.45 21.18 -11.61
C LYS A 285 17.11 22.53 -11.93
N GLY A 286 18.38 22.54 -12.33
CA GLY A 286 19.13 23.75 -12.68
C GLY A 286 19.68 24.52 -11.48
N ASN A 287 19.53 24.00 -10.27
CA ASN A 287 20.07 24.62 -9.05
C ASN A 287 21.48 24.11 -8.75
N LEU A 288 22.41 24.41 -9.67
CA LEU A 288 23.79 23.95 -9.61
C LEU A 288 24.52 24.48 -8.39
N GLU A 289 24.35 25.76 -8.05
CA GLU A 289 25.04 26.37 -6.90
C GLU A 289 24.73 25.63 -5.59
N THR A 290 23.46 25.29 -5.35
CA THR A 290 23.08 24.55 -4.15
C THR A 290 23.58 23.10 -4.19
N ALA A 291 23.50 22.44 -5.37
CA ALA A 291 24.02 21.09 -5.53
C ALA A 291 25.53 21.02 -5.24
N GLU A 292 26.32 21.95 -5.75
CA GLU A 292 27.77 22.01 -5.49
C GLU A 292 28.08 22.31 -4.02
N ALA A 293 27.25 23.14 -3.37
CA ALA A 293 27.38 23.39 -1.93
C ALA A 293 27.14 22.10 -1.11
N ASP A 294 26.12 21.30 -1.45
CA ASP A 294 25.86 20.01 -0.80
C ASP A 294 27.03 19.04 -0.96
N TYR A 295 27.61 18.94 -2.17
CA TYR A 295 28.81 18.13 -2.40
C TYR A 295 30.02 18.63 -1.60
N THR A 296 30.25 19.94 -1.55
CA THR A 296 31.35 20.54 -0.79
C THR A 296 31.22 20.27 0.71
N ASN A 297 29.99 20.38 1.23
CA ASN A 297 29.67 20.07 2.62
C ASN A 297 29.87 18.58 2.91
N LEU A 298 29.43 17.69 2.01
CA LEU A 298 29.65 16.26 2.10
C LEU A 298 31.14 15.90 2.20
N PHE A 299 31.97 16.48 1.34
CA PHE A 299 33.41 16.19 1.33
C PHE A 299 34.13 16.66 2.59
N SER A 300 33.63 17.72 3.21
CA SER A 300 34.13 18.23 4.48
C SER A 300 33.67 17.37 5.66
N ALA A 301 32.41 16.93 5.66
CA ALA A 301 31.82 16.14 6.73
C ALA A 301 32.27 14.67 6.72
N ILE A 302 32.41 14.07 5.52
CA ILE A 302 32.74 12.66 5.33
C ILE A 302 33.91 12.51 4.34
N PRO A 303 35.16 12.82 4.74
CA PRO A 303 36.30 12.95 3.81
C PRO A 303 36.64 11.67 3.04
N LYS A 304 36.35 10.49 3.61
CA LYS A 304 36.63 9.18 3.00
C LYS A 304 35.47 8.63 2.16
N PHE A 305 34.36 9.36 2.03
CA PHE A 305 33.28 8.96 1.12
C PHE A 305 33.65 9.31 -0.32
N TYR A 306 34.48 8.47 -0.92
CA TYR A 306 35.00 8.67 -2.28
C TYR A 306 33.93 8.50 -3.35
N PHE A 307 32.92 7.66 -3.10
CA PHE A 307 31.80 7.49 -4.01
C PHE A 307 31.07 8.82 -4.30
N GLY A 308 30.95 9.70 -3.31
CA GLY A 308 30.39 11.04 -3.51
C GLY A 308 31.23 11.94 -4.42
N ARG A 309 32.56 11.74 -4.49
CA ARG A 309 33.45 12.50 -5.39
C ARG A 309 33.28 12.05 -6.84
N TYR A 310 33.10 10.75 -7.05
CA TYR A 310 32.68 10.23 -8.34
C TYR A 310 31.32 10.82 -8.77
N ARG A 311 30.31 10.78 -7.89
CA ARG A 311 28.98 11.36 -8.16
C ARG A 311 29.05 12.86 -8.50
N TYR A 312 29.88 13.64 -7.81
CA TYR A 312 30.13 15.04 -8.15
C TYR A 312 30.74 15.23 -9.54
N ALA A 313 31.76 14.44 -9.90
CA ALA A 313 32.35 14.51 -11.23
C ALA A 313 31.35 14.11 -12.34
N LEU A 314 30.50 13.11 -12.07
CA LEU A 314 29.39 12.76 -12.95
C LEU A 314 28.41 13.93 -13.13
N MET A 315 28.03 14.59 -12.03
CA MET A 315 27.17 15.78 -12.08
C MET A 315 27.80 16.90 -12.91
N LEU A 316 29.09 17.20 -12.73
CA LEU A 316 29.82 18.19 -13.53
C LEU A 316 29.77 17.85 -15.03
N SER A 317 30.04 16.59 -15.38
CA SER A 317 29.99 16.12 -16.77
C SER A 317 28.62 16.29 -17.39
N ILE A 318 27.55 15.88 -16.69
CA ILE A 318 26.16 16.01 -17.18
C ILE A 318 25.79 17.49 -17.43
N ASN A 319 26.42 18.42 -16.71
CA ASN A 319 26.16 19.85 -16.80
C ASN A 319 27.18 20.61 -17.68
N GLY A 320 27.88 19.92 -18.59
CA GLY A 320 28.77 20.55 -19.59
C GLY A 320 30.07 21.11 -19.02
N ARG A 321 30.53 20.56 -17.88
CA ARG A 321 31.82 20.87 -17.24
C ARG A 321 32.75 19.66 -17.33
N GLU A 322 32.90 19.09 -18.52
CA GLU A 322 33.66 17.86 -18.73
C GLU A 322 35.15 18.02 -18.37
N ASP A 323 35.76 19.17 -18.67
CA ASP A 323 37.16 19.44 -18.31
C ASP A 323 37.38 19.40 -16.79
N ASP A 324 36.44 19.96 -16.02
CA ASP A 324 36.47 19.90 -14.55
C ASP A 324 36.25 18.46 -14.08
N ALA A 325 35.29 17.75 -14.66
CA ALA A 325 35.03 16.35 -14.34
C ALA A 325 36.27 15.47 -14.56
N ILE A 326 36.96 15.60 -15.69
CA ILE A 326 38.21 14.88 -16.00
C ILE A 326 39.28 15.15 -14.94
N LYS A 327 39.44 16.41 -14.53
CA LYS A 327 40.39 16.78 -13.48
C LYS A 327 40.04 16.10 -12.15
N TYR A 328 38.78 16.20 -11.72
CA TYR A 328 38.31 15.58 -10.48
C TYR A 328 38.46 14.06 -10.47
N LEU A 329 38.14 13.40 -11.59
CA LEU A 329 38.29 11.93 -11.73
C LEU A 329 39.76 11.50 -11.69
N THR A 330 40.64 12.27 -12.32
CA THR A 330 42.08 12.01 -12.29
C THR A 330 42.62 12.15 -10.87
N ASP A 331 42.22 13.20 -10.15
CA ASP A 331 42.60 13.41 -8.74
C ASP A 331 42.07 12.27 -7.85
N LEU A 332 40.82 11.85 -8.07
CA LEU A 332 40.18 10.74 -7.34
C LEU A 332 40.91 9.41 -7.55
N LEU A 333 41.24 9.03 -8.79
CA LEU A 333 41.95 7.79 -9.12
C LEU A 333 43.42 7.78 -8.65
N ASN A 334 43.96 8.95 -8.27
CA ASN A 334 45.28 9.07 -7.65
C ASN A 334 45.29 8.76 -6.15
N ILE A 335 44.13 8.62 -5.52
CA ILE A 335 44.02 8.22 -4.11
C ILE A 335 44.37 6.74 -3.98
N LYS A 336 45.31 6.41 -3.08
CA LYS A 336 45.81 5.03 -2.89
C LYS A 336 44.80 4.08 -2.25
N GLU A 337 43.94 4.59 -1.37
CA GLU A 337 42.98 3.81 -0.58
C GLU A 337 41.54 4.15 -1.01
N ILE A 338 41.22 3.92 -2.27
CA ILE A 338 39.85 4.06 -2.80
C ILE A 338 39.14 2.70 -2.75
N ASP A 339 37.81 2.65 -2.65
CA ASP A 339 37.10 1.38 -2.80
C ASP A 339 37.00 0.96 -4.27
N TYR A 340 36.87 -0.34 -4.52
CA TYR A 340 36.83 -0.90 -5.87
C TYR A 340 35.67 -0.33 -6.71
N GLN A 341 34.48 -0.19 -6.12
CA GLN A 341 33.32 0.32 -6.82
C GLN A 341 33.55 1.76 -7.30
N THR A 342 34.05 2.63 -6.43
CA THR A 342 34.38 4.02 -6.81
C THR A 342 35.49 4.05 -7.87
N HIS A 343 36.52 3.21 -7.75
CA HIS A 343 37.59 3.13 -8.76
C HIS A 343 37.04 2.77 -10.14
N GLU A 344 36.27 1.69 -10.26
CA GLU A 344 35.70 1.22 -11.54
C GLU A 344 34.81 2.28 -12.18
N GLN A 345 33.93 2.90 -11.39
CA GLN A 345 33.01 3.93 -11.86
C GLN A 345 33.75 5.19 -12.32
N ALA A 346 34.74 5.64 -11.55
CA ALA A 346 35.56 6.80 -11.91
C ALA A 346 36.45 6.54 -13.13
N TYR A 347 37.03 5.35 -13.24
CA TYR A 347 37.81 4.92 -14.40
C TYR A 347 36.97 4.91 -15.67
N THR A 348 35.79 4.28 -15.60
CA THR A 348 34.86 4.17 -16.74
C THR A 348 34.42 5.55 -17.22
N LEU A 349 34.06 6.44 -16.30
CA LEU A 349 33.65 7.79 -16.66
C LEU A 349 34.83 8.60 -17.23
N LEU A 350 36.03 8.47 -16.65
CA LEU A 350 37.23 9.14 -17.16
C LEU A 350 37.56 8.70 -18.59
N GLU A 351 37.50 7.39 -18.86
CA GLU A 351 37.71 6.82 -20.19
C GLU A 351 36.67 7.35 -21.19
N TYR A 352 35.39 7.36 -20.80
CA TYR A 352 34.29 7.87 -21.62
C TYR A 352 34.49 9.35 -21.99
N LEU A 353 34.97 10.17 -21.06
CA LEU A 353 35.25 11.59 -21.29
C LEU A 353 36.56 11.84 -22.05
N GLY A 354 37.31 10.80 -22.41
CA GLY A 354 38.58 10.92 -23.15
C GLY A 354 39.77 11.34 -22.29
N GLY A 355 39.69 11.17 -20.97
CA GLY A 355 40.81 11.40 -20.07
C GLY A 355 41.90 10.32 -20.15
N ASP A 356 43.11 10.63 -19.69
CA ASP A 356 44.22 9.66 -19.66
C ASP A 356 44.03 8.62 -18.55
N THR A 357 43.79 7.37 -18.95
CA THR A 357 43.58 6.23 -18.05
C THR A 357 44.79 5.30 -17.94
N SER A 358 45.90 5.63 -18.63
CA SER A 358 47.07 4.75 -18.79
C SER A 358 47.69 4.32 -17.46
N SER A 359 47.61 5.16 -16.44
CA SER A 359 48.18 4.96 -15.11
C SER A 359 47.25 4.20 -14.13
N PHE A 360 45.99 3.93 -14.52
CA PHE A 360 44.96 3.44 -13.61
C PHE A 360 44.43 2.03 -13.94
N LYS A 361 44.65 1.54 -15.17
CA LYS A 361 44.12 0.25 -15.68
C LYS A 361 44.46 -1.01 -14.86
N HIS A 362 45.45 -0.94 -13.98
CA HIS A 362 45.96 -2.08 -13.21
C HIS A 362 46.05 -1.80 -11.70
N ARG A 363 45.32 -0.80 -11.18
CA ARG A 363 45.39 -0.42 -9.76
C ARG A 363 44.54 -1.28 -8.81
N TYR A 364 43.77 -2.25 -9.32
CA TYR A 364 43.04 -3.26 -8.55
C TYR A 364 43.19 -4.66 -9.14
#